data_AF-A0A538HES8-F1
#
_entry.id   AF-A0A538HES8-F1
#
_cell.length_a   1.000
_cell.length_b   1.000
_cell.length_c   1.000
_cell.angle_alpha   90.00
_cell.angle_beta   90.00
_cell.angle_gamma   90.00
#
_symmetry.space_group_name_H-M   'P 1'
#
loop_
_entity.id
_entity.type
_entity.pdbx_description
1 polymer ?
#
loop_
_entity_poly.entity_id
_entity_poly.type
_entity_poly.pdbx_seq_one_letter_code
_entity_poly.pdbx_strand_id
1 'polypeptide(L)'
;MSHQEPAVILEAARQQATMSVVGLWIAYVALGGTESLAQVGHFLAGSAAPDAPQWDVLAQALNDSFVGLDLDHPVPYFDELGSL
;
A
#
# COMPACT_ATOMS: atom_id res chain seq x y z
N MET A 1 -5.14 3.96 16.23
CA MET A 1 -4.28 3.16 15.33
C MET A 1 -2.84 3.59 15.56
N SER A 2 -2.02 2.69 16.07
CA SER A 2 -0.56 2.88 16.14
C SER A 2 -0.04 2.87 14.69
N HIS A 3 0.91 3.73 14.32
CA HIS A 3 1.46 3.80 12.95
C HIS A 3 2.07 2.47 12.44
N GLN A 4 2.29 1.52 13.35
CA GLN A 4 2.83 0.19 13.07
C GLN A 4 1.86 -0.77 12.36
N GLU A 5 0.54 -0.66 12.55
CA GLU A 5 -0.42 -1.57 11.87
C GLU A 5 -0.54 -1.30 10.36
N PRO A 6 -0.72 -0.04 9.91
CA PRO A 6 -0.74 0.30 8.48
C PRO A 6 0.52 -0.17 7.74
N ALA A 7 1.70 0.07 8.33
CA ALA A 7 2.98 -0.28 7.73
C ALA A 7 3.15 -1.80 7.57
N VAL A 8 2.75 -2.58 8.57
CA VAL A 8 2.83 -4.05 8.52
C VAL A 8 1.99 -4.63 7.38
N ILE A 9 0.77 -4.14 7.19
CA ILE A 9 -0.12 -4.58 6.11
C ILE A 9 0.49 -4.24 4.74
N LEU A 10 0.89 -2.98 4.54
CA LEU A 10 1.44 -2.53 3.25
C LEU A 10 2.74 -3.24 2.89
N GLU A 11 3.64 -3.43 3.85
CA GLU A 11 4.92 -4.08 3.60
C GLU A 11 4.75 -5.58 3.35
N ALA A 12 3.86 -6.26 4.09
CA ALA A 12 3.55 -7.67 3.85
C ALA A 12 2.95 -7.88 2.45
N ALA A 13 1.98 -7.05 2.07
CA ALA A 13 1.37 -7.10 0.76
C ALA A 13 2.38 -6.81 -0.36
N ARG A 14 3.26 -5.80 -0.20
CA ARG A 14 4.32 -5.50 -1.16
C ARG A 14 5.25 -6.70 -1.38
N GLN A 15 5.65 -7.36 -0.30
CA GLN A 15 6.51 -8.55 -0.36
C GLN A 15 5.80 -9.72 -1.05
N GLN A 16 4.53 -9.97 -0.73
CA GLN A 16 3.72 -11.01 -1.37
C GLN A 16 3.53 -10.76 -2.87
N ALA A 17 3.33 -9.51 -3.27
CA ALA A 17 3.24 -9.08 -4.66
C ALA A 17 4.61 -9.10 -5.37
N THR A 18 5.71 -9.40 -4.67
CA THR A 18 7.10 -9.36 -5.17
C THR A 18 7.51 -8.01 -5.77
N MET A 19 6.82 -6.94 -5.39
CA MET A 19 7.07 -5.60 -5.91
C MET A 19 8.28 -5.01 -5.20
N SER A 20 9.19 -4.36 -5.94
CA SER A 20 10.17 -3.47 -5.30
C SER A 20 9.48 -2.22 -4.74
N VAL A 21 10.14 -1.51 -3.80
CA VAL A 21 9.63 -0.21 -3.31
C VAL A 21 9.45 0.79 -4.46
N VAL A 22 10.38 0.80 -5.43
CA VAL A 22 10.28 1.62 -6.65
C VAL A 22 9.09 1.20 -7.51
N GLY A 23 8.86 -0.12 -7.64
CA GLY A 23 7.73 -0.65 -8.39
C GLY A 23 6.39 -0.25 -7.79
N LEU A 24 6.25 -0.35 -6.46
CA LEU A 24 5.06 0.12 -5.76
C LEU A 24 4.86 1.63 -5.94
N TRP A 25 5.92 2.43 -5.83
CA TRP A 25 5.84 3.86 -6.05
C TRP A 25 5.40 4.22 -7.48
N ILE A 26 5.91 3.51 -8.50
CA ILE A 26 5.49 3.72 -9.89
C ILE A 26 3.99 3.41 -10.06
N ALA A 27 3.51 2.29 -9.51
CA ALA A 27 2.10 1.92 -9.56
C ALA A 27 1.21 2.94 -8.82
N TYR A 28 1.65 3.37 -7.63
CA TYR A 28 0.99 4.41 -6.82
C TYR A 28 0.85 5.73 -7.58
N VAL A 29 1.92 6.21 -8.24
CA VAL A 29 1.88 7.43 -9.04
C VAL A 29 1.00 7.28 -10.29
N ALA A 30 1.01 6.10 -10.93
CA ALA A 30 0.17 5.82 -12.10
C ALA A 30 -1.34 5.90 -11.78
N LEU A 31 -1.71 5.62 -10.52
CA LEU A 31 -3.08 5.73 -10.00
C LEU A 31 -3.41 7.12 -9.44
N GLY A 32 -2.50 8.10 -9.56
CA GLY A 32 -2.71 9.48 -9.12
C GLY A 32 -2.15 9.81 -7.74
N GLY A 33 -1.39 8.89 -7.13
CA GLY A 33 -0.66 9.15 -5.89
C GLY A 33 0.39 10.26 -6.06
N THR A 34 0.46 11.17 -5.10
CA THR A 34 1.26 12.42 -5.23
C THR A 34 2.57 12.41 -4.44
N GLU A 35 2.80 11.35 -3.65
CA GLU A 35 3.94 11.24 -2.76
C GLU A 35 5.24 10.84 -3.47
N SER A 36 6.36 11.27 -2.85
CA SER A 36 7.69 10.89 -3.33
C SER A 36 8.02 9.42 -3.03
N LEU A 37 8.97 8.84 -3.77
CA LEU A 37 9.50 7.51 -3.49
C LEU A 37 9.99 7.37 -2.03
N ALA A 38 10.64 8.41 -1.50
CA ALA A 38 11.11 8.42 -0.12
C ALA A 38 9.94 8.35 0.88
N GLN A 39 8.86 9.10 0.61
CA GLN A 39 7.69 9.11 1.47
C GLN A 39 6.95 7.76 1.44
N VAL A 40 6.81 7.12 0.28
CA VAL A 40 6.29 5.75 0.18
C VAL A 40 7.16 4.77 0.98
N GLY A 41 8.49 4.93 0.93
CA GLY A 41 9.42 4.19 1.79
C GLY A 41 9.16 4.42 3.29
N HIS A 42 8.86 5.66 3.69
CA HIS A 42 8.52 5.98 5.08
C HIS A 42 7.21 5.36 5.55
N PHE A 43 6.21 5.25 4.66
CA PHE A 43 4.95 4.54 4.93
C PHE A 43 5.19 3.05 5.16
N LEU A 44 5.96 2.39 4.29
CA LEU A 44 6.29 0.97 4.41
C LEU A 44 7.13 0.68 5.68
N ALA A 45 8.03 1.59 6.05
CA ALA A 45 8.85 1.46 7.25
C ALA A 45 8.10 1.82 8.55
N GLY A 46 6.87 2.36 8.48
CA GLY A 46 6.10 2.82 9.63
C GLY A 46 6.63 4.09 10.31
N SER A 47 7.58 4.77 9.69
CA SER A 47 8.09 6.08 10.16
C SER A 47 7.15 7.25 9.82
N ALA A 48 6.20 7.03 8.92
CA ALA A 48 5.08 7.91 8.63
C ALA A 48 3.82 7.05 8.37
N ALA A 49 2.63 7.59 8.62
CA ALA A 49 1.39 6.94 8.23
C ALA A 49 0.78 7.67 7.02
N PRO A 50 0.30 6.93 6.01
CA PRO A 50 -0.53 7.53 4.98
C PRO A 50 -1.86 7.99 5.58
N ASP A 51 -2.44 9.06 5.04
CA ASP A 51 -3.84 9.40 5.24
C ASP A 51 -4.76 8.45 4.45
N ALA A 52 -6.08 8.62 4.57
CA ALA A 52 -7.04 7.72 3.93
C ALA A 52 -6.91 7.68 2.39
N PRO A 53 -6.87 8.81 1.66
CA PRO A 53 -6.63 8.79 0.22
C PRO A 53 -5.29 8.15 -0.17
N GLN A 54 -4.21 8.45 0.55
CA GLN A 54 -2.90 7.85 0.28
C GLN A 54 -2.93 6.34 0.51
N TRP A 55 -3.62 5.87 1.56
CA TRP A 55 -3.82 4.46 1.84
C TRP A 55 -4.56 3.77 0.71
N ASP A 56 -5.69 4.32 0.28
CA ASP A 56 -6.54 3.68 -0.74
C ASP A 56 -5.81 3.53 -2.08
N VAL A 57 -4.99 4.51 -2.47
CA VAL A 57 -4.19 4.41 -3.69
C VAL A 57 -3.07 3.36 -3.54
N LEU A 58 -2.45 3.23 -2.35
CA LEU A 58 -1.49 2.17 -2.09
C LEU A 58 -2.15 0.78 -2.10
N ALA A 59 -3.33 0.65 -1.50
CA ALA A 59 -4.11 -0.58 -1.49
C ALA A 59 -4.51 -0.99 -2.91
N GLN A 60 -5.02 -0.06 -3.72
CA GLN A 60 -5.32 -0.29 -5.13
C GLN A 60 -4.08 -0.73 -5.92
N ALA A 61 -2.95 -0.05 -5.75
CA ALA A 61 -1.70 -0.40 -6.43
C ALA A 61 -1.23 -1.84 -6.14
N LEU A 62 -1.41 -2.28 -4.89
CA LEU A 62 -1.08 -3.64 -4.46
C LEU A 62 -2.09 -4.66 -4.99
N ASN A 63 -3.39 -4.35 -4.88
CA ASN A 63 -4.47 -5.21 -5.36
C ASN A 63 -4.41 -5.43 -6.88
N ASP A 64 -4.07 -4.42 -7.68
CA ASP A 64 -3.86 -4.58 -9.13
C ASP A 64 -2.73 -5.57 -9.45
N SER A 65 -1.69 -5.63 -8.60
CA SER A 65 -0.61 -6.60 -8.75
C SER A 65 -1.04 -8.02 -8.36
N PHE A 66 -2.05 -8.17 -7.49
CA PHE A 66 -2.57 -9.47 -7.06
C PHE A 66 -3.55 -10.08 -8.07
N VAL A 67 -4.33 -9.25 -8.78
CA VAL A 67 -5.15 -9.70 -9.91
C VAL A 67 -4.31 -10.44 -10.96
N GLY A 68 -3.08 -9.98 -11.21
CA GLY A 68 -2.14 -10.65 -12.12
C GLY A 68 -1.59 -11.99 -11.62
N LEU A 69 -1.82 -12.33 -10.35
CA LEU A 69 -1.33 -13.55 -9.68
C LEU A 69 -2.46 -14.55 -9.36
N ASP A 70 -3.67 -14.36 -9.91
CA ASP A 70 -4.90 -15.09 -9.53
C ASP A 70 -5.19 -15.04 -8.01
N LEU A 71 -4.68 -14.00 -7.33
CA LEU A 71 -5.03 -13.65 -5.96
C LEU A 71 -6.11 -12.57 -6.01
N ASP A 72 -6.97 -12.54 -4.99
CA ASP A 72 -8.07 -11.58 -4.92
C ASP A 72 -7.55 -10.17 -4.50
N HIS A 73 -8.27 -9.43 -3.66
CA HIS A 73 -7.89 -8.12 -3.12
C HIS A 73 -7.49 -8.24 -1.63
N PRO A 74 -6.30 -8.77 -1.30
CA PRO A 74 -5.92 -9.02 0.09
C PRO A 74 -5.59 -7.75 0.88
N VAL A 75 -5.46 -6.58 0.23
CA VAL A 75 -5.25 -5.31 0.92
C VAL A 75 -6.57 -4.57 1.09
N PRO A 76 -7.08 -4.42 2.33
CA PRO A 76 -8.31 -3.69 2.60
C PRO A 76 -8.15 -2.20 2.32
N TYR A 77 -9.22 -1.55 1.86
CA TYR A 77 -9.31 -0.10 1.78
C TYR A 77 -9.46 0.53 3.17
N PHE A 78 -9.28 1.84 3.28
CA PHE A 78 -9.20 2.52 4.57
C PHE A 78 -10.50 2.40 5.37
N ASP A 79 -11.66 2.40 4.71
CA ASP A 79 -12.96 2.22 5.35
C ASP A 79 -13.21 0.78 5.84
N GLU A 80 -12.56 -0.20 5.22
CA GLU A 80 -12.62 -1.62 5.59
C GLU A 80 -11.73 -1.95 6.80
N LEU A 81 -10.70 -1.13 7.09
CA LEU A 81 -9.79 -1.33 8.24
C LEU A 81 -10.50 -1.34 9.60
N GLY A 82 -11.66 -0.67 9.73
CA GLY A 82 -12.46 -0.67 10.96
C GLY A 82 -13.33 -1.91 11.17
N SER A 83 -13.32 -2.85 10.22
CA SER A 83 -14.14 -4.06 10.21
C SER A 83 -13.35 -5.37 10.35
N LEU A 84 -12.03 -5.27 10.52
CA LEU A 84 -11.08 -6.37 10.78
C LEU A 84 -10.86 -6.58 12.29
#